data_AF-A0A1F2ZB21-F1
#
_entry.id   AF-A0A1F2ZB21-F1
#
_cell.length_a   1.000
_cell.length_b   1.000
_cell.length_c   1.000
_cell.angle_alpha   90.00
_cell.angle_beta   90.00
_cell.angle_gamma   90.00
#
_symmetry.space_group_name_H-M   'P 1'
#
loop_
_entity.id
_entity.type
_entity.pdbx_description
1 polymer ?
#
loop_
_entity_poly.entity_id
_entity_poly.type
_entity_poly.pdbx_seq_one_letter_code
_entity_poly.pdbx_strand_id
1 'polypeptide(L)'
;MKYLSSFFLLFLSHNVLSAPFSTSEDLSKFDGKPVVVLWRGTHFSPTHFEDDQAQRDYMAAHGLQIPIYCAAAHKKNNVLYTDPLTPAREKSLDAVVSQIQVFFKKMEASQPITINRKGFSNRRHAFQQIYSNSTDFISGLNQPILPQTYSKYKAMVEGLPKGNPLLSFTTDVSHAGNYGYGLKDYGHIDTLDSLYDAEGHRQHTHLGYLQGIFLTDTIAKKTMPYDVVAHHKEKNIKISTHFSNNILSEKEVSFVGKMLGQAVVITLPLEIPDLYGDYPGEYRTQFGLTKKKYDNIRAIVTDKNTSVEIKQARVTRMLKELIYPAKEDGQLIYKNTLAHRARTHLREILENRENFKKGIIGLNGRVYDAE
;
A
#
# COMPACT_ATOMS: atom_id res chain seq x y z
N MET A 1 -59.78 25.33 5.63
CA MET A 1 -58.38 25.71 5.34
C MET A 1 -57.55 24.45 5.52
N LYS A 2 -56.58 24.03 4.72
CA LYS A 2 -56.08 24.32 3.37
C LYS A 2 -54.89 23.34 3.22
N TYR A 3 -54.79 22.62 2.11
CA TYR A 3 -53.63 21.84 1.60
C TYR A 3 -53.41 20.35 1.98
N LEU A 4 -53.52 19.56 0.91
CA LEU A 4 -52.87 18.29 0.58
C LEU A 4 -51.34 18.34 0.74
N SER A 5 -50.68 17.20 1.00
CA SER A 5 -49.95 16.45 -0.05
C SER A 5 -49.39 15.13 0.49
N SER A 6 -49.32 14.18 -0.44
CA SER A 6 -48.95 12.77 -0.35
C SER A 6 -47.62 12.47 0.36
N PHE A 7 -47.50 11.30 0.99
CA PHE A 7 -46.38 10.39 0.70
C PHE A 7 -46.72 8.96 1.14
N PHE A 8 -46.90 8.11 0.14
CA PHE A 8 -46.92 6.66 0.23
C PHE A 8 -45.45 6.22 0.29
N LEU A 9 -45.00 5.53 1.33
CA LEU A 9 -43.91 4.55 1.21
C LEU A 9 -43.81 3.65 2.44
N LEU A 10 -43.81 2.36 2.11
CA LEU A 10 -43.83 1.18 2.97
C LEU A 10 -42.77 1.23 4.08
N PHE A 11 -43.23 0.93 5.29
CA PHE A 11 -42.44 0.34 6.36
C PHE A 11 -41.95 -1.05 5.95
N LEU A 12 -40.67 -1.19 5.65
CA LEU A 12 -39.94 -2.46 5.67
C LEU A 12 -38.44 -2.18 5.86
N SER A 13 -37.97 -2.25 7.11
CA SER A 13 -36.62 -2.74 7.50
C SER A 13 -36.27 -2.26 8.91
N HIS A 14 -36.78 -2.96 9.92
CA HIS A 14 -36.13 -3.02 11.23
C HIS A 14 -35.86 -4.50 11.46
N ASN A 15 -34.65 -4.96 11.09
CA ASN A 15 -33.97 -6.17 11.58
C ASN A 15 -32.81 -6.56 10.63
N VAL A 16 -31.75 -5.77 10.58
CA VAL A 16 -30.41 -6.26 10.17
C VAL A 16 -29.33 -5.44 10.91
N LEU A 17 -29.30 -5.46 12.23
CA LEU A 17 -28.24 -4.82 13.01
C LEU A 17 -27.89 -5.65 14.24
N SER A 18 -27.03 -6.65 14.06
CA SER A 18 -26.08 -7.13 15.06
C SER A 18 -25.30 -8.34 14.54
N ALA A 19 -24.27 -8.09 13.73
CA ALA A 19 -23.17 -9.03 13.60
C ALA A 19 -21.87 -8.23 13.75
N PRO A 20 -20.94 -8.62 14.64
CA PRO A 20 -19.66 -7.94 14.76
C PRO A 20 -18.91 -8.03 13.42
N PHE A 21 -18.56 -6.89 12.83
CA PHE A 21 -17.76 -6.85 11.61
C PHE A 21 -16.36 -7.39 11.90
N SER A 22 -16.07 -8.62 11.44
CA SER A 22 -14.70 -9.14 11.42
C SER A 22 -13.94 -8.47 10.28
N THR A 23 -12.89 -7.69 10.61
CA THR A 23 -11.91 -7.26 9.62
C THR A 23 -11.21 -8.51 9.07
N SER A 24 -11.59 -8.94 7.86
CA SER A 24 -10.93 -10.09 7.23
C SER A 24 -9.62 -9.63 6.59
N GLU A 25 -8.50 -10.16 7.04
CA GLU A 25 -7.19 -10.06 6.36
C GLU A 25 -7.10 -10.94 5.10
N ASP A 26 -8.26 -11.34 4.56
CA ASP A 26 -8.40 -12.32 3.49
C ASP A 26 -9.52 -11.86 2.56
N LEU A 27 -9.19 -11.46 1.32
CA LEU A 27 -10.20 -11.04 0.34
C LEU A 27 -10.97 -12.24 -0.23
N SER A 28 -10.54 -13.48 0.01
CA SER A 28 -11.39 -14.66 -0.27
C SER A 28 -12.69 -14.67 0.56
N LYS A 29 -12.81 -13.79 1.56
CA LYS A 29 -14.03 -13.53 2.33
C LYS A 29 -14.67 -12.16 2.01
N PHE A 30 -14.35 -11.55 0.86
CA PHE A 30 -15.03 -10.37 0.33
C PHE A 30 -16.46 -10.73 -0.09
N ASP A 31 -17.30 -11.05 0.90
CA ASP A 31 -18.71 -11.39 0.78
C ASP A 31 -19.55 -10.10 0.86
N GLY A 32 -19.25 -9.15 -0.04
CA GLY A 32 -19.88 -7.81 -0.05
C GLY A 32 -19.53 -6.91 1.13
N LYS A 33 -18.48 -7.25 1.90
CA LYS A 33 -18.03 -6.47 3.06
C LYS A 33 -16.84 -5.58 2.70
N PRO A 34 -16.86 -4.28 3.05
CA PRO A 34 -15.74 -3.41 2.76
C PRO A 34 -14.45 -3.83 3.46
N VAL A 35 -13.31 -3.69 2.77
CA VAL A 35 -11.97 -4.05 3.28
C VAL A 35 -11.00 -2.90 3.05
N VAL A 36 -10.02 -2.73 3.94
CA VAL A 36 -8.87 -1.86 3.66
C VAL A 36 -7.69 -2.67 3.19
N VAL A 37 -7.09 -2.15 2.13
CA VAL A 37 -5.79 -2.60 1.65
C VAL A 37 -4.86 -1.40 1.60
N LEU A 38 -3.59 -1.65 1.89
CA LEU A 38 -2.56 -0.63 1.95
C LEU A 38 -1.73 -0.68 0.68
N TRP A 39 -1.44 0.51 0.13
CA TRP A 39 -0.42 0.66 -0.87
C TRP A 39 0.89 0.11 -0.31
N ARG A 40 1.71 -0.50 -1.16
CA ARG A 40 3.01 -1.09 -0.79
C ARG A 40 4.07 -0.07 -0.36
N GLY A 41 3.67 1.08 0.18
CA GLY A 41 4.53 2.16 0.65
C GLY A 41 5.36 2.81 -0.44
N THR A 42 5.54 4.12 -0.32
CA THR A 42 6.53 4.86 -1.10
C THR A 42 7.69 5.17 -0.18
N HIS A 43 8.85 4.58 -0.44
CA HIS A 43 10.09 4.96 0.24
C HIS A 43 10.65 6.24 -0.39
N PHE A 44 11.09 7.20 0.42
CA PHE A 44 11.63 8.47 -0.06
C PHE A 44 13.10 8.37 -0.46
N SER A 45 13.39 7.52 -1.44
CA SER A 45 14.74 7.36 -2.02
C SER A 45 15.39 8.71 -2.34
N PRO A 46 16.67 8.95 -1.98
CA PRO A 46 17.37 10.21 -2.25
C PRO A 46 17.41 10.58 -3.74
N THR A 47 17.37 9.58 -4.63
CA THR A 47 17.36 9.78 -6.09
C THR A 47 16.07 10.42 -6.63
N HIS A 48 15.00 10.42 -5.84
CA HIS A 48 13.70 10.97 -6.22
C HIS A 48 13.20 12.04 -5.26
N PHE A 49 13.75 12.08 -4.04
CA PHE A 49 13.37 13.00 -2.96
C PHE A 49 14.64 13.58 -2.34
N GLU A 50 15.09 14.70 -2.92
CA GLU A 50 16.38 15.31 -2.57
C GLU A 50 16.42 15.88 -1.14
N ASP A 51 15.27 16.34 -0.63
CA ASP A 51 15.14 16.94 0.68
C ASP A 51 13.75 16.73 1.33
N ASP A 52 13.62 17.16 2.59
CA ASP A 52 12.38 17.10 3.36
C ASP A 52 11.24 17.93 2.72
N GLN A 53 11.54 18.94 1.89
CA GLN A 53 10.52 19.74 1.19
C GLN A 53 9.91 18.94 0.03
N ALA A 54 10.73 18.30 -0.79
CA ALA A 54 10.27 17.42 -1.87
C ALA A 54 9.39 16.28 -1.34
N GLN A 55 9.72 15.73 -0.16
CA GLN A 55 8.88 14.74 0.52
C GLN A 55 7.50 15.32 0.91
N ARG A 56 7.46 16.52 1.50
CA ARG A 56 6.21 17.20 1.86
C ARG A 56 5.35 17.51 0.64
N ASP A 57 5.97 18.03 -0.42
CA ASP A 57 5.29 18.36 -1.67
C ASP A 57 4.68 17.10 -2.31
N TYR A 58 5.41 15.98 -2.29
CA TYR A 58 4.89 14.70 -2.76
C TYR A 58 3.69 14.23 -1.92
N MET A 59 3.78 14.28 -0.59
CA MET A 59 2.68 13.88 0.29
C MET A 59 1.43 14.74 0.10
N ALA A 60 1.60 16.04 -0.15
CA ALA A 60 0.49 16.94 -0.48
C ALA A 60 -0.11 16.60 -1.85
N ALA A 61 0.73 16.34 -2.86
CA ALA A 61 0.31 16.03 -4.22
C ALA A 61 -0.23 14.60 -4.42
N HIS A 62 -0.01 13.69 -3.47
CA HIS A 62 -0.45 12.29 -3.49
C HIS A 62 -1.27 11.92 -2.25
N GLY A 63 -1.90 12.92 -1.65
CA GLY A 63 -2.70 12.85 -0.44
C GLY A 63 -4.02 12.08 -0.55
N LEU A 64 -4.91 12.39 0.39
CA LEU A 64 -6.28 11.87 0.42
C LEU A 64 -7.01 12.26 -0.86
N GLN A 65 -7.89 11.38 -1.33
CA GLN A 65 -8.71 11.61 -2.52
C GLN A 65 -7.97 11.80 -3.83
N ILE A 66 -6.65 11.61 -3.85
CA ILE A 66 -5.86 11.72 -5.06
C ILE A 66 -5.77 10.33 -5.72
N PRO A 67 -6.13 10.19 -7.00
CA PRO A 67 -6.04 8.90 -7.69
C PRO A 67 -4.59 8.43 -7.81
N ILE A 68 -4.41 7.11 -7.74
CA ILE A 68 -3.10 6.46 -7.87
C ILE A 68 -3.06 5.76 -9.22
N TYR A 69 -2.01 5.96 -10.01
CA TYR A 69 -1.88 5.42 -11.36
C TYR A 69 -0.73 4.41 -11.48
N CYS A 70 -0.91 3.37 -12.29
CA CYS A 70 0.15 2.39 -12.54
C CYS A 70 1.31 3.00 -13.34
N ALA A 71 2.51 2.43 -13.17
CA ALA A 71 3.72 2.90 -13.85
C ALA A 71 3.58 2.91 -15.39
N ALA A 72 2.80 1.98 -15.95
CA ALA A 72 2.56 1.95 -17.39
C ALA A 72 1.82 3.21 -17.91
N ALA A 73 0.88 3.75 -17.13
CA ALA A 73 0.15 4.97 -17.50
C ALA A 73 1.07 6.21 -17.51
N HIS A 74 1.89 6.34 -16.46
CA HIS A 74 2.91 7.39 -16.35
C HIS A 74 3.91 7.33 -17.50
N LYS A 75 4.51 6.15 -17.73
CA LYS A 75 5.52 5.94 -18.78
C LYS A 75 4.98 6.22 -20.17
N LYS A 76 3.74 5.81 -20.47
CA LYS A 76 3.12 6.03 -21.77
C LYS A 76 2.87 7.51 -22.07
N ASN A 77 2.63 8.31 -21.04
CA ASN A 77 2.41 9.76 -21.16
C ASN A 77 3.67 10.61 -20.92
N ASN A 78 4.82 9.99 -20.64
CA ASN A 78 6.06 10.68 -20.28
C ASN A 78 5.86 11.64 -19.08
N VAL A 79 5.11 11.19 -18.08
CA VAL A 79 4.83 11.92 -16.83
C VAL A 79 5.53 11.18 -15.69
N LEU A 80 6.29 11.89 -14.86
CA LEU A 80 6.90 11.28 -13.68
C LEU A 80 5.82 10.95 -12.66
N TYR A 81 6.05 9.92 -11.84
CA TYR A 81 5.08 9.58 -10.78
C TYR A 81 5.10 10.59 -9.62
N THR A 82 6.10 11.45 -9.55
CA THR A 82 6.23 12.55 -8.58
C THR A 82 5.58 13.84 -9.07
N ASP A 83 5.24 13.93 -10.35
CA ASP A 83 4.61 15.12 -10.93
C ASP A 83 3.19 15.34 -10.37
N PRO A 84 2.81 16.58 -10.01
CA PRO A 84 1.45 16.87 -9.56
C PRO A 84 0.39 16.50 -10.60
N LEU A 85 -0.73 15.96 -10.14
CA LEU A 85 -1.86 15.63 -11.01
C LEU A 85 -2.69 16.88 -11.31
N THR A 86 -2.63 17.34 -12.57
CA THR A 86 -3.54 18.37 -13.10
C THR A 86 -4.70 17.70 -13.82
N PRO A 87 -5.86 18.38 -14.02
CA PRO A 87 -6.98 17.80 -14.76
C PRO A 87 -6.61 17.30 -16.17
N ALA A 88 -5.68 17.99 -16.84
CA ALA A 88 -5.17 17.57 -18.14
C ALA A 88 -4.33 16.29 -18.06
N ARG A 89 -3.48 16.16 -17.03
CA ARG A 89 -2.69 14.95 -16.76
C ARG A 89 -3.57 13.77 -16.36
N GLU A 90 -4.55 13.98 -15.49
CA GLU A 90 -5.51 12.93 -15.12
C GLU A 90 -6.23 12.39 -16.35
N LYS A 91 -6.69 13.28 -17.25
CA LYS A 91 -7.34 12.87 -18.50
C LYS A 91 -6.43 12.04 -19.39
N SER A 92 -5.14 12.38 -19.52
CA SER A 92 -4.20 11.62 -20.35
C SER A 92 -3.84 10.27 -19.72
N LEU A 93 -3.69 10.21 -18.41
CA LEU A 93 -3.46 8.96 -17.67
C LEU A 93 -4.69 8.03 -17.74
N ASP A 94 -5.89 8.58 -17.59
CA ASP A 94 -7.16 7.85 -17.67
C ASP A 94 -7.39 7.20 -19.04
N ALA A 95 -6.96 7.86 -20.12
CA ALA A 95 -7.04 7.29 -21.47
C ALA A 95 -6.19 6.01 -21.59
N VAL A 96 -4.99 5.99 -20.99
CA VAL A 96 -4.12 4.81 -20.98
C VAL A 96 -4.66 3.73 -20.05
N VAL A 97 -5.12 4.11 -18.86
CA VAL A 97 -5.76 3.19 -17.91
C VAL A 97 -6.96 2.48 -18.54
N SER A 98 -7.80 3.20 -19.29
CA SER A 98 -8.95 2.62 -19.98
C SER A 98 -8.53 1.52 -20.97
N GLN A 99 -7.43 1.72 -21.70
CA GLN A 99 -6.86 0.70 -22.60
C GLN A 99 -6.36 -0.52 -21.82
N ILE A 100 -5.65 -0.29 -20.71
CA ILE A 100 -5.17 -1.36 -19.82
C ILE A 100 -6.37 -2.15 -19.27
N GLN A 101 -7.40 -1.50 -18.76
CA GLN A 101 -8.57 -2.17 -18.21
C GLN A 101 -9.33 -2.99 -19.26
N VAL A 102 -9.49 -2.48 -20.48
CA VAL A 102 -10.07 -3.25 -21.60
C VAL A 102 -9.23 -4.48 -21.90
N PHE A 103 -7.89 -4.35 -21.88
CA PHE A 103 -6.98 -5.46 -22.11
C PHE A 103 -7.15 -6.55 -21.04
N PHE A 104 -7.18 -6.18 -19.76
CA PHE A 104 -7.37 -7.12 -18.65
C PHE A 104 -8.76 -7.77 -18.64
N LYS A 105 -9.82 -7.04 -19.02
CA LYS A 105 -11.16 -7.62 -19.21
C LYS A 105 -11.17 -8.72 -20.28
N LYS A 106 -10.46 -8.50 -21.38
CA LYS A 106 -10.27 -9.54 -22.43
C LYS A 106 -9.47 -10.73 -21.91
N MET A 107 -8.51 -10.51 -21.02
CA MET A 107 -7.76 -11.60 -20.39
C MET A 107 -8.61 -12.45 -19.44
N GLU A 108 -9.52 -11.84 -18.68
CA GLU A 108 -10.44 -12.55 -17.79
C GLU A 108 -11.49 -13.34 -18.56
N ALA A 109 -12.00 -12.77 -19.66
CA ALA A 109 -13.00 -13.40 -20.53
C ALA A 109 -12.41 -14.41 -21.54
N SER A 110 -11.08 -14.61 -21.57
CA SER A 110 -10.45 -15.50 -22.54
C SER A 110 -10.74 -16.97 -22.22
N GLN A 111 -10.82 -17.80 -23.26
CA GLN A 111 -10.87 -19.25 -23.12
C GLN A 111 -9.66 -19.81 -22.33
N PRO A 112 -9.78 -21.00 -21.72
CA PRO A 112 -8.66 -21.66 -21.06
C PRO A 112 -7.45 -21.78 -21.97
N ILE A 113 -6.26 -21.62 -21.39
CA ILE A 113 -4.99 -21.65 -22.12
C ILE A 113 -4.00 -22.61 -21.45
N THR A 114 -3.02 -23.07 -22.22
CA THR A 114 -1.90 -23.84 -21.69
C THR A 114 -0.58 -23.16 -22.01
N ILE A 115 0.24 -22.91 -21.00
CA ILE A 115 1.61 -22.38 -21.16
C ILE A 115 2.57 -23.30 -20.40
N ASN A 116 3.63 -23.79 -21.05
CA ASN A 116 4.60 -24.74 -20.49
C ASN A 116 3.95 -25.97 -19.83
N ARG A 117 3.00 -26.62 -20.53
CA ARG A 117 2.26 -27.79 -20.01
C ARG A 117 1.41 -27.51 -18.76
N LYS A 118 1.27 -26.24 -18.35
CA LYS A 118 0.35 -25.82 -17.29
C LYS A 118 -0.90 -25.19 -17.88
N GLY A 119 -2.05 -25.75 -17.54
CA GLY A 119 -3.36 -25.18 -17.86
C GLY A 119 -3.72 -24.03 -16.93
N PHE A 120 -4.41 -23.04 -17.47
CA PHE A 120 -5.02 -21.91 -16.76
C PHE A 120 -6.44 -21.73 -17.28
N SER A 121 -7.38 -21.41 -16.39
CA SER A 121 -8.78 -21.17 -16.76
C SER A 121 -8.95 -19.93 -17.65
N ASN A 122 -8.04 -18.96 -17.58
CA ASN A 122 -7.99 -17.80 -18.47
C ASN A 122 -6.56 -17.20 -18.53
N ARG A 123 -6.36 -16.22 -19.42
CA ARG A 123 -5.09 -15.50 -19.60
C ARG A 123 -4.73 -14.65 -18.38
N ARG A 124 -5.71 -14.15 -17.61
CA ARG A 124 -5.45 -13.33 -16.41
C ARG A 124 -4.68 -14.12 -15.34
N HIS A 125 -5.04 -15.37 -15.08
CA HIS A 125 -4.33 -16.24 -14.14
C HIS A 125 -2.89 -16.52 -14.59
N ALA A 126 -2.69 -16.79 -15.88
CA ALA A 126 -1.36 -17.00 -16.43
C ALA A 126 -0.48 -15.74 -16.27
N PHE A 127 -1.04 -14.56 -16.58
CA PHE A 127 -0.37 -13.27 -16.38
C PHE A 127 -0.01 -13.05 -14.91
N GLN A 128 -0.97 -13.21 -13.99
CA GLN A 128 -0.71 -12.96 -12.58
C GLN A 128 0.35 -13.91 -12.02
N GLN A 129 0.34 -15.18 -12.43
CA GLN A 129 1.35 -16.12 -11.95
C GLN A 129 2.77 -15.73 -12.36
N ILE A 130 2.99 -15.35 -13.62
CA ILE A 130 4.32 -14.91 -14.05
C ILE A 130 4.70 -13.56 -13.42
N TYR A 131 3.74 -12.64 -13.31
CA TYR A 131 3.91 -11.35 -12.64
C TYR A 131 4.36 -11.51 -11.18
N SER A 132 3.70 -12.39 -10.44
CA SER A 132 3.98 -12.59 -9.01
C SER A 132 5.29 -13.34 -8.80
N ASN A 133 5.61 -14.32 -9.65
CA ASN A 133 6.81 -15.16 -9.47
C ASN A 133 8.10 -14.56 -10.05
N SER A 134 8.07 -13.36 -10.65
CA SER A 134 9.23 -12.83 -11.37
C SER A 134 9.40 -11.32 -11.19
N THR A 135 10.53 -10.94 -10.59
CA THR A 135 10.99 -9.55 -10.53
C THR A 135 11.36 -9.01 -11.92
N ASP A 136 12.00 -9.84 -12.74
CA ASP A 136 12.53 -9.43 -14.04
C ASP A 136 11.46 -9.38 -15.14
N PHE A 137 10.32 -10.06 -14.95
CA PHE A 137 9.22 -10.00 -15.91
C PHE A 137 8.68 -8.58 -16.04
N ILE A 138 8.55 -7.86 -14.91
CA ILE A 138 8.13 -6.45 -14.89
C ILE A 138 9.14 -5.57 -15.63
N SER A 139 10.44 -5.79 -15.39
CA SER A 139 11.52 -5.14 -16.15
C SER A 139 11.47 -5.49 -17.64
N GLY A 140 11.05 -6.70 -17.99
CA GLY A 140 10.80 -7.12 -19.37
C GLY A 140 9.64 -6.36 -20.03
N LEU A 141 8.56 -6.05 -19.29
CA LEU A 141 7.45 -5.22 -19.79
C LEU A 141 7.88 -3.76 -20.09
N ASN A 142 9.02 -3.33 -19.55
CA ASN A 142 9.57 -2.01 -19.86
C ASN A 142 10.30 -1.95 -21.22
N GLN A 143 10.65 -3.10 -21.80
CA GLN A 143 11.47 -3.19 -23.01
C GLN A 143 10.62 -3.11 -24.30
N PRO A 144 11.20 -2.65 -25.43
CA PRO A 144 10.52 -2.69 -26.74
C PRO A 144 10.18 -4.10 -27.20
N ILE A 145 11.05 -5.06 -26.87
CA ILE A 145 10.91 -6.46 -27.18
C ILE A 145 11.01 -7.22 -25.86
N LEU A 146 10.03 -8.07 -25.59
CA LEU A 146 10.00 -8.89 -24.39
C LEU A 146 11.23 -9.83 -24.40
N PRO A 147 12.00 -9.94 -23.30
CA PRO A 147 13.19 -10.79 -23.25
C PRO A 147 12.89 -12.23 -23.65
N GLN A 148 13.87 -12.91 -24.28
CA GLN A 148 13.70 -14.26 -24.80
C GLN A 148 13.20 -15.26 -23.75
N THR A 149 13.62 -15.11 -22.49
CA THR A 149 13.17 -15.85 -21.31
C THR A 149 11.64 -15.85 -21.15
N TYR A 150 10.98 -14.79 -21.63
CA TYR A 150 9.53 -14.58 -21.54
C TYR A 150 8.82 -14.64 -22.90
N SER A 151 9.51 -14.97 -24.00
CA SER A 151 8.96 -15.04 -25.37
C SER A 151 7.64 -15.82 -25.48
N LYS A 152 7.51 -16.92 -24.74
CA LYS A 152 6.28 -17.73 -24.62
C LYS A 152 5.05 -16.98 -24.07
N TYR A 153 5.26 -15.85 -23.41
CA TYR A 153 4.22 -14.96 -22.89
C TYR A 153 3.93 -13.79 -23.84
N LYS A 154 4.63 -13.67 -24.97
CA LYS A 154 4.50 -12.52 -25.89
C LYS A 154 3.06 -12.28 -26.33
N ALA A 155 2.37 -13.31 -26.83
CA ALA A 155 0.98 -13.20 -27.27
C ALA A 155 0.00 -12.85 -26.13
N MET A 156 0.40 -13.08 -24.88
CA MET A 156 -0.40 -12.72 -23.71
C MET A 156 -0.25 -11.23 -23.36
N VAL A 157 0.90 -10.60 -23.62
CA VAL A 157 1.17 -9.20 -23.25
C VAL A 157 1.20 -8.24 -24.44
N GLU A 158 1.05 -8.76 -25.66
CA GLU A 158 1.00 -7.97 -26.88
C GLU A 158 -0.16 -6.96 -26.86
N GLY A 159 0.15 -5.68 -27.11
CA GLY A 159 -0.82 -4.58 -27.03
C GLY A 159 -0.97 -3.95 -25.64
N LEU A 160 -0.33 -4.52 -24.60
CA LEU A 160 -0.21 -3.85 -23.31
C LEU A 160 0.79 -2.68 -23.40
N PRO A 161 0.49 -1.50 -22.84
CA PRO A 161 1.46 -0.41 -22.73
C PRO A 161 2.71 -0.83 -21.94
N LYS A 162 3.86 -0.22 -22.29
CA LYS A 162 5.13 -0.47 -21.57
C LYS A 162 5.04 -0.02 -20.12
N GLY A 163 5.62 -0.81 -19.22
CA GLY A 163 5.63 -0.56 -17.77
C GLY A 163 4.73 -1.51 -17.00
N ASN A 164 4.78 -1.43 -15.67
CA ASN A 164 3.91 -2.24 -14.82
C ASN A 164 2.45 -1.74 -14.93
N PRO A 165 1.50 -2.56 -15.42
CA PRO A 165 0.10 -2.16 -15.57
C PRO A 165 -0.71 -2.34 -14.28
N LEU A 166 -0.10 -2.96 -13.25
CA LEU A 166 -0.75 -3.27 -11.98
C LEU A 166 -0.27 -2.33 -10.89
N LEU A 167 -1.21 -1.95 -10.05
CA LEU A 167 -0.96 -1.37 -8.75
C LEU A 167 -0.95 -2.49 -7.73
N SER A 168 0.10 -2.56 -6.91
CA SER A 168 0.26 -3.66 -5.96
C SER A 168 0.06 -3.16 -4.53
N PHE A 169 -0.95 -3.73 -3.88
CA PHE A 169 -1.37 -3.44 -2.52
C PHE A 169 -1.23 -4.70 -1.66
N THR A 170 -1.39 -4.53 -0.35
CA THR A 170 -1.32 -5.61 0.63
C THR A 170 -2.39 -5.45 1.69
N THR A 171 -2.88 -6.57 2.23
CA THR A 171 -3.65 -6.58 3.48
C THR A 171 -2.75 -6.66 4.71
N ASP A 172 -1.45 -6.91 4.52
CA ASP A 172 -0.44 -6.96 5.57
C ASP A 172 0.25 -5.60 5.73
N VAL A 173 -0.04 -4.99 6.87
CA VAL A 173 0.57 -3.73 7.29
C VAL A 173 2.07 -3.84 7.46
N SER A 174 2.54 -4.95 8.01
CA SER A 174 3.97 -5.11 8.24
C SER A 174 4.71 -5.08 6.93
N HIS A 175 4.14 -5.73 5.91
CA HIS A 175 4.65 -5.68 4.55
C HIS A 175 4.71 -4.25 4.00
N ALA A 176 3.60 -3.49 4.05
CA ALA A 176 3.58 -2.08 3.59
C ALA A 176 4.59 -1.20 4.35
N GLY A 177 4.68 -1.37 5.67
CA GLY A 177 5.60 -0.63 6.53
C GLY A 177 7.07 -0.91 6.19
N ASN A 178 7.45 -2.17 5.93
CA ASN A 178 8.84 -2.47 5.55
C ASN A 178 9.24 -1.78 4.25
N TYR A 179 8.32 -1.63 3.29
CA TYR A 179 8.63 -0.93 2.05
C TYR A 179 8.78 0.56 2.31
N GLY A 180 7.79 1.18 2.96
CA GLY A 180 7.83 2.62 3.17
C GLY A 180 9.01 3.06 4.03
N TYR A 181 9.43 2.27 5.02
CA TYR A 181 10.63 2.54 5.82
C TYR A 181 11.96 2.09 5.15
N GLY A 182 11.93 1.58 3.92
CA GLY A 182 13.15 1.14 3.22
C GLY A 182 13.84 -0.10 3.82
N LEU A 183 13.12 -0.92 4.58
CA LEU A 183 13.67 -2.09 5.28
C LEU A 183 13.71 -3.37 4.45
N LYS A 184 13.20 -3.31 3.21
CA LYS A 184 13.24 -4.40 2.24
C LYS A 184 14.19 -4.04 1.12
N ASP A 185 15.26 -4.83 1.00
CA ASP A 185 16.26 -4.67 -0.05
C ASP A 185 15.69 -5.12 -1.40
N TYR A 186 15.79 -4.25 -2.40
CA TYR A 186 15.32 -4.48 -3.76
C TYR A 186 16.44 -4.49 -4.80
N GLY A 187 17.71 -4.54 -4.39
CA GLY A 187 18.82 -4.42 -5.34
C GLY A 187 18.91 -3.02 -5.98
N HIS A 188 18.28 -2.02 -5.36
CA HIS A 188 18.49 -0.60 -5.64
C HIS A 188 19.40 -0.03 -4.57
N ILE A 189 20.44 0.69 -5.00
CA ILE A 189 21.59 1.07 -4.18
C ILE A 189 21.30 2.32 -3.31
N ASP A 190 20.13 2.95 -3.45
CA ASP A 190 19.84 4.25 -2.84
C ASP A 190 18.62 4.20 -1.90
N THR A 191 18.70 3.45 -0.81
CA THR A 191 17.74 3.60 0.30
C THR A 191 18.05 4.89 1.07
N LEU A 192 17.03 5.67 1.39
CA LEU A 192 17.14 6.77 2.34
C LEU A 192 17.38 6.18 3.72
N ASP A 193 18.63 6.23 4.16
CA ASP A 193 19.01 5.72 5.46
C ASP A 193 18.36 6.55 6.58
N SER A 194 18.03 5.87 7.67
CA SER A 194 17.57 6.53 8.89
C SER A 194 18.77 7.04 9.69
N LEU A 195 19.41 8.08 9.14
CA LEU A 195 20.60 8.69 9.72
C LEU A 195 20.25 9.65 10.84
N TYR A 196 21.14 9.68 11.83
CA TYR A 196 21.12 10.62 12.95
C TYR A 196 22.47 11.33 13.02
N ASP A 197 22.48 12.57 13.47
CA ASP A 197 23.73 13.25 13.81
C ASP A 197 24.34 12.75 15.14
N ALA A 198 25.44 13.36 15.57
CA ALA A 198 26.16 12.93 16.77
C ALA A 198 25.36 13.22 18.07
N GLU A 199 24.44 14.17 18.02
CA GLU A 199 23.60 14.62 19.12
C GLU A 199 22.30 13.82 19.22
N GLY A 200 21.95 13.10 18.15
CA GLY A 200 20.78 12.24 18.05
C GLY A 200 19.62 12.88 17.29
N HIS A 201 19.83 14.01 16.60
CA HIS A 201 18.83 14.53 15.68
C HIS A 201 18.72 13.67 14.44
N ARG A 202 17.49 13.36 14.04
CA ARG A 202 17.21 12.72 12.77
C ARG A 202 17.60 13.63 11.60
N GLN A 203 18.24 13.08 10.58
CA GLN A 203 18.57 13.83 9.36
C GLN A 203 17.37 13.94 8.41
N HIS A 204 16.42 13.02 8.53
CA HIS A 204 15.18 13.00 7.75
C HIS A 204 14.00 12.85 8.68
N THR A 205 12.97 13.68 8.48
CA THR A 205 11.75 13.56 9.28
C THR A 205 10.94 12.33 8.88
N HIS A 206 10.88 12.04 7.58
CA HIS A 206 10.09 10.94 7.02
C HIS A 206 10.97 10.03 6.18
N LEU A 207 10.79 8.72 6.32
CA LEU A 207 11.45 7.74 5.42
C LEU A 207 10.54 7.30 4.28
N GLY A 208 9.25 7.58 4.36
CA GLY A 208 8.31 7.23 3.34
C GLY A 208 6.88 7.59 3.68
N TYR A 209 5.96 7.01 2.90
CA TYR A 209 4.56 7.36 2.92
C TYR A 209 3.69 6.16 2.60
N LEU A 210 2.64 5.93 3.38
CA LEU A 210 1.63 4.92 3.10
C LEU A 210 0.31 5.56 2.74
N GLN A 211 -0.41 4.88 1.85
CA GLN A 211 -1.80 5.18 1.52
C GLN A 211 -2.64 3.94 1.82
N GLY A 212 -3.82 4.14 2.39
CA GLY A 212 -4.80 3.09 2.62
C GLY A 212 -6.07 3.38 1.84
N ILE A 213 -6.62 2.33 1.23
CA ILE A 213 -7.81 2.45 0.40
C ILE A 213 -8.97 1.66 0.99
N PHE A 214 -10.17 2.20 0.84
CA PHE A 214 -11.41 1.53 1.23
C PHE A 214 -12.02 0.85 0.01
N LEU A 215 -11.86 -0.47 -0.05
CA LEU A 215 -12.37 -1.30 -1.13
C LEU A 215 -13.83 -1.66 -0.84
N THR A 216 -14.75 -1.09 -1.63
CA THR A 216 -16.17 -1.48 -1.69
C THR A 216 -16.47 -2.21 -2.98
N ASP A 217 -17.63 -2.87 -3.10
CA ASP A 217 -18.06 -3.53 -4.34
C ASP A 217 -18.02 -2.60 -5.56
N THR A 218 -18.43 -1.34 -5.37
CA THR A 218 -18.41 -0.33 -6.42
C THR A 218 -16.99 -0.01 -6.88
N ILE A 219 -16.04 0.06 -5.95
CA ILE A 219 -14.62 0.28 -6.28
C ILE A 219 -14.06 -0.98 -6.93
N ALA A 220 -14.31 -2.17 -6.37
CA ALA A 220 -13.84 -3.46 -6.89
C ALA A 220 -14.26 -3.69 -8.35
N LYS A 221 -15.52 -3.40 -8.70
CA LYS A 221 -16.01 -3.49 -10.09
C LYS A 221 -15.25 -2.60 -11.07
N LYS A 222 -14.68 -1.48 -10.60
CA LYS A 222 -13.94 -0.51 -11.42
C LYS A 222 -12.44 -0.76 -11.47
N THR A 223 -11.88 -1.40 -10.45
CA THR A 223 -10.41 -1.55 -10.28
C THR A 223 -9.92 -2.99 -10.45
N MET A 224 -10.83 -3.96 -10.59
CA MET A 224 -10.53 -5.35 -10.92
C MET A 224 -9.48 -5.97 -9.97
N PRO A 225 -9.76 -6.01 -8.65
CA PRO A 225 -8.83 -6.58 -7.68
C PRO A 225 -8.55 -8.04 -8.00
N TYR A 226 -7.29 -8.44 -7.82
CA TYR A 226 -6.85 -9.83 -7.91
C TYR A 226 -6.14 -10.21 -6.60
N ASP A 227 -6.78 -11.08 -5.79
CA ASP A 227 -6.18 -11.63 -4.58
C ASP A 227 -5.27 -12.81 -4.94
N VAL A 228 -3.96 -12.60 -4.79
CA VAL A 228 -2.94 -13.60 -5.12
C VAL A 228 -3.03 -14.81 -4.18
N VAL A 229 -3.32 -14.59 -2.90
CA VAL A 229 -3.40 -15.65 -1.88
C VAL A 229 -4.63 -16.52 -2.10
N ALA A 230 -5.79 -15.90 -2.35
CA ALA A 230 -7.03 -16.64 -2.64
C ALA A 230 -6.88 -17.54 -3.86
N HIS A 231 -6.43 -16.98 -4.99
CA HIS A 231 -6.26 -17.74 -6.22
C HIS A 231 -5.13 -18.78 -6.15
N HIS A 232 -4.14 -18.59 -5.26
CA HIS A 232 -3.18 -19.63 -4.95
C HIS A 232 -3.81 -20.79 -4.18
N LYS A 233 -4.60 -20.51 -3.13
CA LYS A 233 -5.33 -21.52 -2.33
C LYS A 233 -6.31 -22.33 -3.20
N GLU A 234 -7.01 -21.66 -4.10
CA GLU A 234 -7.94 -22.27 -5.08
C GLU A 234 -7.25 -23.05 -6.20
N LYS A 235 -5.91 -23.06 -6.23
CA LYS A 235 -5.08 -23.70 -7.29
C LYS A 235 -5.25 -23.09 -8.69
N ASN A 236 -5.88 -21.91 -8.80
CA ASN A 236 -5.96 -21.13 -10.04
C ASN A 236 -4.57 -20.64 -10.50
N ILE A 237 -3.68 -20.33 -9.55
CA ILE A 237 -2.27 -20.03 -9.78
C ILE A 237 -1.38 -20.79 -8.79
N LYS A 238 -0.09 -20.92 -9.14
CA LYS A 238 0.94 -21.49 -8.26
C LYS A 238 2.03 -20.45 -8.04
N ILE A 239 2.09 -19.92 -6.83
CA ILE A 239 3.16 -19.01 -6.41
C ILE A 239 4.34 -19.82 -5.90
N SER A 240 5.54 -19.46 -6.31
CA SER A 240 6.77 -20.05 -5.80
C SER A 240 7.06 -19.50 -4.41
N THR A 241 7.20 -20.38 -3.43
CA THR A 241 7.65 -20.03 -2.09
C THR A 241 9.16 -20.15 -2.04
N HIS A 242 9.87 -19.06 -2.34
CA HIS A 242 11.31 -18.98 -2.11
C HIS A 242 11.59 -18.16 -0.85
N PHE A 243 12.60 -18.53 -0.06
CA PHE A 243 12.90 -17.84 1.20
C PHE A 243 13.25 -16.35 1.00
N SER A 244 13.80 -15.99 -0.16
CA SER A 244 14.12 -14.60 -0.53
C SER A 244 13.00 -13.88 -1.31
N ASN A 245 11.94 -14.58 -1.72
CA ASN A 245 10.81 -13.98 -2.45
C ASN A 245 9.52 -14.75 -2.11
N ASN A 246 8.91 -14.39 -0.98
CA ASN A 246 7.71 -15.04 -0.47
C ASN A 246 6.48 -14.15 -0.68
N ILE A 247 6.04 -14.02 -1.94
CA ILE A 247 4.85 -13.23 -2.31
C ILE A 247 3.59 -13.62 -1.52
N LEU A 248 3.47 -14.89 -1.09
CA LEU A 248 2.34 -15.32 -0.27
C LEU A 248 2.33 -14.66 1.10
N SER A 249 3.51 -14.43 1.71
CA SER A 249 3.60 -13.66 2.97
C SER A 249 3.24 -12.19 2.80
N GLU A 250 3.34 -11.67 1.58
CA GLU A 250 3.04 -10.27 1.26
C GLU A 250 1.54 -10.00 1.18
N LYS A 251 0.70 -11.04 1.19
CA LYS A 251 -0.76 -10.98 1.03
C LYS A 251 -1.18 -10.00 -0.08
N GLU A 252 -0.54 -10.15 -1.24
CA GLU A 252 -0.69 -9.21 -2.34
C GLU A 252 -2.13 -9.18 -2.90
N VAL A 253 -2.59 -7.95 -3.12
CA VAL A 253 -3.79 -7.64 -3.89
C VAL A 253 -3.38 -6.70 -5.02
N SER A 254 -3.50 -7.15 -6.26
CA SER A 254 -3.16 -6.30 -7.41
C SER A 254 -4.43 -5.67 -7.99
N PHE A 255 -4.37 -4.39 -8.35
CA PHE A 255 -5.42 -3.64 -9.05
C PHE A 255 -4.96 -3.24 -10.45
N VAL A 256 -5.90 -3.15 -11.38
CA VAL A 256 -5.61 -2.88 -12.78
C VAL A 256 -5.65 -1.37 -13.06
N GLY A 257 -4.51 -0.82 -13.48
CA GLY A 257 -4.43 0.52 -14.08
C GLY A 257 -4.43 1.69 -13.10
N LYS A 258 -5.50 1.85 -12.30
CA LYS A 258 -5.60 2.94 -11.33
C LYS A 258 -6.40 2.59 -10.08
N MET A 259 -6.16 3.32 -9.00
CA MET A 259 -7.04 3.43 -7.86
C MET A 259 -7.77 4.77 -7.90
N LEU A 260 -9.06 4.75 -7.60
CA LEU A 260 -9.88 5.96 -7.60
C LEU A 260 -9.56 6.80 -6.38
N GLY A 261 -9.44 8.12 -6.58
CA GLY A 261 -9.17 9.07 -5.49
C GLY A 261 -10.13 8.89 -4.32
N GLN A 262 -11.44 8.84 -4.58
CA GLN A 262 -12.47 8.60 -3.55
C GLN A 262 -12.29 7.32 -2.70
N ALA A 263 -11.49 6.35 -3.17
CA ALA A 263 -11.16 5.15 -2.41
C ALA A 263 -9.98 5.37 -1.47
N VAL A 264 -9.09 6.34 -1.74
CA VAL A 264 -7.96 6.72 -0.88
C VAL A 264 -8.49 7.53 0.30
N VAL A 265 -8.62 6.85 1.43
CA VAL A 265 -9.25 7.39 2.65
C VAL A 265 -8.26 7.57 3.80
N ILE A 266 -7.07 6.99 3.67
CA ILE A 266 -6.03 7.02 4.68
C ILE A 266 -4.72 7.40 4.01
N THR A 267 -4.00 8.31 4.65
CA THR A 267 -2.60 8.60 4.35
C THR A 267 -1.82 8.63 5.64
N LEU A 268 -0.57 8.18 5.58
CA LEU A 268 0.28 8.06 6.76
C LEU A 268 1.75 8.30 6.38
N PRO A 269 2.28 9.49 6.72
CA PRO A 269 3.71 9.73 6.72
C PRO A 269 4.42 8.77 7.68
N LEU A 270 5.55 8.22 7.24
CA LEU A 270 6.35 7.29 8.03
C LEU A 270 7.50 8.04 8.71
N GLU A 271 7.18 8.68 9.82
CA GLU A 271 8.17 9.44 10.61
C GLU A 271 9.06 8.52 11.45
N ILE A 272 10.20 9.07 11.86
CA ILE A 272 11.14 8.46 12.81
C ILE A 272 11.30 9.35 14.05
N PRO A 273 11.49 8.76 15.24
CA PRO A 273 11.69 9.53 16.47
C PRO A 273 12.96 10.37 16.38
N ASP A 274 12.95 11.57 16.94
CA ASP A 274 14.19 12.32 17.21
C ASP A 274 14.79 11.76 18.50
N LEU A 275 16.08 11.44 18.51
CA LEU A 275 16.78 10.89 19.68
C LEU A 275 17.58 11.97 20.43
N TYR A 276 17.34 13.24 20.13
CA TYR A 276 17.94 14.37 20.81
C TYR A 276 17.30 14.64 22.18
N GLY A 277 18.14 14.93 23.17
CA GLY A 277 17.69 15.37 24.49
C GLY A 277 16.93 14.30 25.29
N ASP A 278 16.07 14.78 26.20
CA ASP A 278 15.30 13.94 27.12
C ASP A 278 14.12 13.25 26.44
N TYR A 279 13.74 12.08 26.98
CA TYR A 279 12.64 11.27 26.47
C TYR A 279 11.29 12.02 26.46
N PRO A 280 10.65 12.20 25.28
CA PRO A 280 9.31 12.79 25.20
C PRO A 280 8.23 11.79 25.60
N GLY A 281 7.26 12.23 26.42
CA GLY A 281 6.18 11.37 26.90
C GLY A 281 5.31 10.79 25.78
N GLU A 282 5.04 11.56 24.72
CA GLU A 282 4.23 11.12 23.59
C GLU A 282 4.87 10.00 22.76
N TYR A 283 6.18 9.76 22.87
CA TYR A 283 6.88 8.72 22.09
C TYR A 283 6.42 7.31 22.47
N ARG A 284 5.89 7.13 23.69
CA ARG A 284 5.23 5.87 24.06
C ARG A 284 4.02 5.59 23.18
N THR A 285 3.25 6.62 22.86
CA THR A 285 2.02 6.50 22.08
C THR A 285 2.26 6.56 20.57
N GLN A 286 3.19 7.39 20.12
CA GLN A 286 3.51 7.54 18.69
C GLN A 286 4.32 6.35 18.17
N PHE A 287 5.43 6.06 18.85
CA PHE A 287 6.44 5.10 18.41
C PHE A 287 6.48 3.82 19.25
N GLY A 288 5.63 3.67 20.27
CA GLY A 288 5.73 2.51 21.18
C GLY A 288 7.04 2.47 21.97
N LEU A 289 7.80 3.57 22.02
CA LEU A 289 9.08 3.64 22.71
C LEU A 289 8.89 4.01 24.18
N THR A 290 9.28 3.11 25.08
CA THR A 290 9.42 3.43 26.51
C THR A 290 10.68 4.26 26.74
N LYS A 291 10.72 5.07 27.82
CA LYS A 291 11.92 5.81 28.24
C LYS A 291 13.20 4.95 28.21
N LYS A 292 13.15 3.75 28.81
CA LYS A 292 14.30 2.81 28.82
C LYS A 292 14.77 2.43 27.41
N LYS A 293 13.85 2.17 26.48
CA LYS A 293 14.19 1.86 25.08
C LYS A 293 14.79 3.06 24.39
N TYR A 294 14.19 4.24 24.56
CA TYR A 294 14.70 5.50 24.01
C TYR A 294 16.12 5.77 24.48
N ASP A 295 16.36 5.78 25.80
CA ASP A 295 17.67 6.05 26.40
C ASP A 295 18.74 5.05 25.88
N ASN A 296 18.37 3.77 25.76
CA ASN A 296 19.27 2.74 25.24
C ASN A 296 19.62 2.92 23.76
N ILE A 297 18.65 3.32 22.93
CA ILE A 297 18.87 3.53 21.49
C ILE A 297 19.71 4.78 21.32
N ARG A 298 19.33 5.88 21.98
CA ARG A 298 20.05 7.15 21.99
C ARG A 298 21.51 6.95 22.34
N ALA A 299 21.81 6.26 23.45
CA ALA A 299 23.18 6.02 23.90
C ALA A 299 24.07 5.36 22.84
N ILE A 300 23.51 4.48 21.98
CA ILE A 300 24.26 3.81 20.91
C ILE A 300 24.41 4.73 19.69
N VAL A 301 23.35 5.43 19.32
CA VAL A 301 23.33 6.32 18.15
C VAL A 301 24.28 7.51 18.34
N THR A 302 24.31 8.08 19.54
CA THR A 302 25.14 9.26 19.88
C THR A 302 26.56 8.90 20.33
N ASP A 303 26.88 7.61 20.52
CA ASP A 303 28.24 7.20 20.88
C ASP A 303 29.19 7.38 19.68
N LYS A 304 30.26 8.16 19.88
CA LYS A 304 31.28 8.44 18.87
C LYS A 304 32.14 7.21 18.54
N ASN A 305 32.20 6.24 19.45
CA ASN A 305 33.01 5.03 19.29
C ASN A 305 32.24 3.86 18.67
N THR A 306 30.91 3.97 18.57
CA THR A 306 30.07 2.95 17.94
C THR A 306 30.15 3.09 16.42
N SER A 307 30.37 1.98 15.70
CA SER A 307 30.46 1.97 14.24
C SER A 307 29.12 2.32 13.56
N VAL A 308 29.20 2.81 12.32
CA VAL A 308 28.01 3.18 11.52
C VAL A 308 27.07 1.99 11.35
N GLU A 309 27.61 0.80 11.12
CA GLU A 309 26.83 -0.43 10.91
C GLU A 309 26.04 -0.83 12.17
N ILE A 310 26.64 -0.66 13.35
CA ILE A 310 25.96 -0.95 14.63
C ILE A 310 24.83 0.07 14.87
N LYS A 311 25.07 1.35 14.56
CA LYS A 311 24.04 2.40 14.64
C LYS A 311 22.87 2.09 13.71
N GLN A 312 23.15 1.83 12.44
CA GLN A 312 22.14 1.46 11.44
C GLN A 312 21.37 0.21 11.87
N ALA A 313 22.04 -0.86 12.28
CA ALA A 313 21.37 -2.08 12.73
C ALA A 313 20.44 -1.84 13.94
N ARG A 314 20.85 -0.97 14.88
CA ARG A 314 20.02 -0.59 16.03
C ARG A 314 18.78 0.21 15.61
N VAL A 315 18.94 1.16 14.69
CA VAL A 315 17.83 1.95 14.15
C VAL A 315 16.90 1.07 13.32
N THR A 316 17.41 0.24 12.42
CA THR A 316 16.61 -0.76 11.68
C THR A 316 15.81 -1.65 12.62
N ARG A 317 16.41 -2.11 13.72
CA ARG A 317 15.68 -2.88 14.73
C ARG A 317 14.56 -2.07 15.38
N MET A 318 14.81 -0.80 15.73
CA MET A 318 13.79 0.09 16.25
C MET A 318 12.63 0.23 15.26
N LEU A 319 12.90 0.51 13.98
CA LEU A 319 11.88 0.63 12.93
C LEU A 319 11.11 -0.68 12.73
N LYS A 320 11.79 -1.83 12.76
CA LYS A 320 11.10 -3.12 12.77
C LYS A 320 10.20 -3.27 13.99
N GLU A 321 10.60 -2.83 15.17
CA GLU A 321 9.73 -2.84 16.36
C GLU A 321 8.55 -1.84 16.26
N LEU A 322 8.63 -0.80 15.41
CA LEU A 322 7.49 0.06 15.08
C LEU A 322 6.48 -0.64 14.16
N ILE A 323 6.99 -1.41 13.20
CA ILE A 323 6.20 -2.13 12.19
C ILE A 323 5.59 -3.42 12.76
N TYR A 324 6.39 -4.15 13.55
CA TYR A 324 6.06 -5.42 14.17
C TYR A 324 6.01 -5.24 15.70
N PRO A 325 4.87 -5.45 16.36
CA PRO A 325 4.86 -5.51 17.81
C PRO A 325 5.73 -6.71 18.25
N ALA A 326 6.72 -6.48 19.13
CA ALA A 326 7.64 -7.52 19.58
C ALA A 326 6.97 -8.71 20.30
N LYS A 327 5.72 -8.54 20.76
CA LYS A 327 4.80 -9.57 21.27
C LYS A 327 3.36 -9.14 21.02
N GLU A 328 2.45 -10.09 20.79
CA GLU A 328 0.99 -9.89 20.89
C GLU A 328 0.55 -9.67 22.35
N ASP A 329 1.20 -8.77 23.07
CA ASP A 329 0.87 -8.45 24.47
C ASP A 329 -0.22 -7.37 24.49
N GLY A 330 -1.40 -7.75 24.00
CA GLY A 330 -2.76 -7.38 24.41
C GLY A 330 -3.20 -5.92 24.59
N GLN A 331 -2.39 -4.91 24.95
CA GLN A 331 -2.97 -3.65 25.45
C GLN A 331 -2.38 -2.29 25.02
N LEU A 332 -1.14 -2.16 24.54
CA LEU A 332 -0.62 -0.83 24.13
C LEU A 332 0.21 -0.83 22.85
N ILE A 333 1.12 -1.80 22.67
CA ILE A 333 2.00 -1.85 21.49
C ILE A 333 1.21 -2.28 20.25
N TYR A 334 0.34 -3.30 20.38
CA TYR A 334 -0.59 -3.70 19.31
C TYR A 334 -1.56 -2.57 18.92
N LYS A 335 -2.08 -1.80 19.90
CA LYS A 335 -3.00 -0.68 19.66
C LYS A 335 -2.36 0.48 18.89
N ASN A 336 -1.04 0.60 18.96
CA ASN A 336 -0.23 1.59 18.27
C ASN A 336 0.38 1.06 16.96
N THR A 337 0.02 -0.13 16.50
CA THR A 337 0.44 -0.58 15.18
C THR A 337 -0.39 0.08 14.08
N LEU A 338 0.23 0.31 12.94
CA LEU A 338 -0.41 0.82 11.72
C LEU A 338 -1.63 -0.04 11.29
N ALA A 339 -1.63 -1.33 11.67
CA ALA A 339 -2.69 -2.30 11.45
C ALA A 339 -3.90 -2.06 12.35
N HIS A 340 -3.67 -1.86 13.64
CA HIS A 340 -4.74 -1.54 14.58
C HIS A 340 -5.33 -0.16 14.30
N ARG A 341 -4.49 0.82 13.93
CA ARG A 341 -4.92 2.19 13.59
C ARG A 341 -5.82 2.22 12.36
N ALA A 342 -5.44 1.51 11.29
CA ALA A 342 -6.29 1.34 10.11
C ALA A 342 -7.62 0.63 10.46
N ARG A 343 -7.61 -0.38 11.35
CA ARG A 343 -8.81 -1.13 11.77
C ARG A 343 -9.76 -0.34 12.67
N THR A 344 -9.25 0.44 13.61
CA THR A 344 -10.06 1.29 14.50
C THR A 344 -10.72 2.39 13.69
N HIS A 345 -9.97 3.04 12.80
CA HIS A 345 -10.52 4.04 11.88
C HIS A 345 -11.54 3.43 10.91
N LEU A 346 -11.32 2.20 10.45
CA LEU A 346 -12.30 1.47 9.65
C LEU A 346 -13.59 1.16 10.37
N ARG A 347 -13.49 0.79 11.65
CA ARG A 347 -14.67 0.58 12.49
C ARG A 347 -15.46 1.89 12.60
N GLU A 348 -14.78 3.01 12.82
CA GLU A 348 -15.40 4.34 12.85
C GLU A 348 -16.03 4.73 11.49
N ILE A 349 -15.35 4.46 10.36
CA ILE A 349 -15.87 4.65 8.99
C ILE A 349 -17.16 3.84 8.77
N LEU A 350 -17.16 2.58 9.19
CA LEU A 350 -18.24 1.64 8.97
C LEU A 350 -19.44 1.89 9.89
N GLU A 351 -19.21 2.32 11.12
CA GLU A 351 -20.23 2.63 12.12
C GLU A 351 -20.87 4.01 11.90
N ASN A 352 -20.14 4.97 11.32
CA ASN A 352 -20.61 6.35 11.11
C ASN A 352 -20.70 6.73 9.62
N ARG A 353 -21.29 5.87 8.77
CA ARG A 353 -21.36 5.99 7.31
C ARG A 353 -21.69 7.40 6.76
N GLU A 354 -22.44 8.21 7.50
CA GLU A 354 -22.86 9.57 7.10
C GLU A 354 -21.94 10.71 7.61
N ASN A 355 -21.09 10.45 8.61
CA ASN A 355 -20.26 11.46 9.30
C ASN A 355 -18.75 11.21 9.16
N PHE A 356 -18.34 10.36 8.22
CA PHE A 356 -16.93 10.05 8.02
C PHE A 356 -16.13 11.30 7.60
N LYS A 357 -15.17 11.70 8.43
CA LYS A 357 -14.14 12.68 8.11
C LYS A 357 -12.92 11.98 7.52
N LYS A 358 -12.62 12.29 6.27
CA LYS A 358 -11.33 11.98 5.63
C LYS A 358 -10.23 12.69 6.43
N GLY A 359 -9.09 12.04 6.64
CA GLY A 359 -8.03 12.66 7.41
C GLY A 359 -6.69 11.96 7.32
N ILE A 360 -5.68 12.67 7.79
CA ILE A 360 -4.33 12.15 7.92
C ILE A 360 -4.31 11.32 9.20
N ILE A 361 -3.95 10.04 9.11
CA ILE A 361 -3.73 9.25 10.33
C ILE A 361 -2.33 9.61 10.81
N GLY A 362 -2.23 10.26 11.97
CA GLY A 362 -0.94 10.52 12.59
C GLY A 362 -0.34 9.25 13.18
N LEU A 363 0.96 9.30 13.50
CA LEU A 363 1.66 8.19 14.13
C LEU A 363 1.18 7.84 15.54
N ASN A 364 0.17 8.49 16.12
CA ASN A 364 -0.48 8.04 17.36
C ASN A 364 -1.83 7.33 17.09
N GLY A 365 -2.21 7.16 15.82
CA GLY A 365 -3.49 6.57 15.42
C GLY A 365 -4.66 7.53 15.42
N ARG A 366 -4.46 8.80 15.78
CA ARG A 366 -5.50 9.83 15.68
C ARG A 366 -5.62 10.31 14.25
N VAL A 367 -6.85 10.66 13.88
CA VAL A 367 -7.18 11.25 12.60
C VAL A 367 -7.15 12.77 12.78
N TYR A 368 -6.40 13.42 11.93
CA TYR A 368 -6.32 14.87 11.85
C TYR A 368 -7.08 15.30 10.59
N ASP A 369 -7.85 16.38 10.70
CA ASP A 369 -8.44 17.00 9.51
C ASP A 369 -7.28 17.35 8.55
N ALA A 370 -7.41 16.99 7.28
CA ALA A 370 -6.47 17.47 6.27
C ALA A 370 -6.78 18.95 6.06
N GLU A 371 -5.90 19.83 6.55
CA GLU A 371 -6.00 21.29 6.32
C GLU A 371 -6.03 21.63 4.84
#